data_AF-A0A1H1QRA2-F1
#
_entry.id   AF-A0A1H1QRA2-F1
#
_cell.length_a   1.000
_cell.length_b   1.000
_cell.length_c   1.000
_cell.angle_alpha   90.00
_cell.angle_beta   90.00
_cell.angle_gamma   90.00
#
_symmetry.space_group_name_H-M   'P 1'
#
loop_
_entity.id
_entity.type
_entity.pdbx_description
1 polymer ?
#
loop_
_entity_poly.entity_id
_entity_poly.type
_entity_poly.pdbx_seq_one_letter_code
_entity_poly.pdbx_strand_id
1 'polypeptide(L)'
;MKLGNKAAAALLIAALALPAGAVSAALPQQSEKKESAIYPEDAGKHHGEFRHRQGDEGHKRLREAHKRQMMNEAAAYFGISTKGKSEEQLIGEIRSMKTKQPEKWALFKKDMRAKRLAKLKAFAAAQGIKTEGMDERQLREELRKLHREGKLKQPVHPTAPAASMAPAASTVPEANSQP
;
A
#
# COMPACT_ATOMS: atom_id res chain seq x y z
N MET A 1 -6.94 -16.13 57.45
CA MET A 1 -6.61 -17.57 57.60
C MET A 1 -6.17 -18.10 56.25
N LYS A 2 -5.03 -18.81 56.24
CA LYS A 2 -4.35 -19.40 55.07
C LYS A 2 -5.06 -20.69 54.62
N LEU A 3 -4.81 -21.12 53.38
CA LEU A 3 -4.68 -22.49 52.81
C LEU A 3 -5.19 -22.42 51.35
N GLY A 4 -4.43 -22.62 50.27
CA GLY A 4 -3.12 -23.23 50.09
C GLY A 4 -3.24 -24.62 49.46
N ASN A 5 -3.57 -24.71 48.16
CA ASN A 5 -3.58 -25.99 47.43
C ASN A 5 -2.46 -25.99 46.38
N LYS A 6 -1.34 -26.65 46.73
CA LYS A 6 -0.31 -27.13 45.81
C LYS A 6 -0.36 -28.65 45.80
N ALA A 7 -0.45 -29.25 44.62
CA ALA A 7 -0.07 -30.63 44.29
C ALA A 7 0.13 -30.64 42.77
N ALA A 8 1.33 -30.71 42.17
CA ALA A 8 2.37 -31.74 42.22
C ALA A 8 1.88 -33.11 41.72
N ALA A 9 2.15 -33.41 40.44
CA ALA A 9 2.33 -34.77 39.94
C ALA A 9 3.14 -34.71 38.62
N ALA A 10 4.44 -34.96 38.76
CA ALA A 10 5.32 -35.31 37.65
C ALA A 10 5.18 -36.82 37.39
N LEU A 11 5.14 -37.24 36.12
CA LEU A 11 5.43 -38.63 35.75
C LEU A 11 6.14 -38.66 34.39
N LEU A 12 7.42 -39.03 34.48
CA LEU A 12 8.31 -39.57 33.45
C LEU A 12 7.70 -40.80 32.75
N ILE A 13 8.21 -41.11 31.54
CA ILE A 13 8.38 -42.42 30.85
C ILE A 13 8.33 -42.14 29.33
N ALA A 14 9.18 -42.63 28.43
CA ALA A 14 10.49 -43.27 28.47
C ALA A 14 11.05 -43.18 27.03
N ALA A 15 12.37 -43.01 26.90
CA ALA A 15 13.07 -43.08 25.63
C ALA A 15 13.19 -44.55 25.19
N LEU A 16 12.79 -44.86 23.95
CA LEU A 16 13.12 -46.12 23.30
C LEU A 16 14.23 -45.87 22.28
N ALA A 17 15.43 -46.31 22.63
CA ALA A 17 16.56 -46.47 21.73
C ALA A 17 16.54 -47.89 21.17
N LEU A 18 16.68 -48.04 19.86
CA LEU A 18 16.92 -49.29 19.12
C LEU A 18 17.90 -49.01 17.96
N PRO A 19 18.63 -50.02 17.46
CA PRO A 19 20.08 -49.98 17.33
C PRO A 19 20.61 -49.76 15.90
N ALA A 20 21.90 -49.43 15.85
CA ALA A 20 22.71 -49.38 14.65
C ALA A 20 22.85 -50.75 13.98
N GLY A 21 22.66 -50.78 12.66
CA GLY A 21 22.97 -51.91 11.79
C GLY A 21 23.29 -51.39 10.38
N ALA A 22 24.56 -51.51 10.00
CA ALA A 22 25.12 -51.06 8.74
C ALA A 22 24.80 -52.02 7.59
N VAL A 23 24.45 -51.49 6.41
CA VAL A 23 24.80 -52.11 5.11
C VAL A 23 24.99 -50.99 4.06
N SER A 24 26.20 -50.89 3.53
CA SER A 24 26.50 -50.15 2.29
C SER A 24 25.87 -50.84 1.10
N ALA A 25 25.09 -50.10 0.32
CA ALA A 25 24.89 -50.35 -1.10
C ALA A 25 24.62 -49.01 -1.79
N ALA A 26 25.66 -48.41 -2.36
CA ALA A 26 25.56 -47.24 -3.21
C ALA A 26 25.03 -47.66 -4.59
N LEU A 27 23.80 -47.27 -4.91
CA LEU A 27 23.24 -47.23 -6.28
C LEU A 27 22.17 -46.11 -6.35
N PRO A 28 21.86 -45.60 -7.55
CA PRO A 28 21.74 -44.17 -7.85
C PRO A 28 20.40 -43.55 -7.44
N GLN A 29 20.46 -42.25 -7.13
CA GLN A 29 19.28 -41.41 -6.94
C GLN A 29 18.39 -41.39 -8.20
N GLN A 30 17.36 -42.23 -8.20
CA GLN A 30 16.14 -41.93 -8.95
C GLN A 30 15.43 -40.80 -8.20
N SER A 31 15.57 -39.60 -8.75
CA SER A 31 14.73 -38.46 -8.39
C SER A 31 13.28 -38.82 -8.69
N GLU A 32 12.47 -38.84 -7.64
CA GLU A 32 11.02 -38.97 -7.73
C GLU A 32 10.47 -37.88 -8.65
N LYS A 33 9.88 -38.36 -9.75
CA LYS A 33 8.91 -37.63 -10.56
C LYS A 33 7.89 -36.99 -9.63
N LYS A 34 7.99 -35.68 -9.44
CA LYS A 34 6.84 -34.88 -9.04
C LYS A 34 5.87 -34.87 -10.21
N GLU A 35 4.78 -35.58 -9.98
CA GLU A 35 3.53 -35.57 -10.73
C GLU A 35 3.08 -34.12 -10.98
N SER A 36 3.45 -33.62 -12.16
CA SER A 36 2.93 -32.38 -12.72
C SER A 36 1.50 -32.67 -13.20
N ALA A 37 0.54 -32.36 -12.34
CA ALA A 37 -0.85 -32.29 -12.74
C ALA A 37 -0.98 -31.32 -13.93
N ILE A 38 -1.46 -31.90 -15.02
CA ILE A 38 -1.84 -31.29 -16.29
C ILE A 38 -2.71 -30.06 -16.02
N TYR A 39 -2.20 -28.87 -16.37
CA TYR A 39 -3.04 -27.76 -16.79
C TYR A 39 -2.94 -27.67 -18.31
N PRO A 40 -4.06 -27.56 -19.04
CA PRO A 40 -4.04 -27.54 -20.49
C PRO A 40 -3.22 -26.36 -21.01
N GLU A 41 -2.32 -26.66 -21.94
CA GLU A 41 -1.85 -25.71 -22.94
C GLU A 41 -3.06 -25.05 -23.63
N ASP A 42 -2.84 -23.83 -24.11
CA ASP A 42 -3.76 -23.02 -24.92
C ASP A 42 -4.59 -21.96 -24.18
N ALA A 43 -3.88 -20.90 -23.79
CA ALA A 43 -4.35 -19.55 -23.98
C ALA A 43 -3.14 -18.69 -24.29
N GLY A 44 -2.84 -18.53 -25.58
CA GLY A 44 -1.88 -17.56 -26.08
C GLY A 44 -2.17 -16.16 -25.55
N LYS A 45 -1.59 -15.83 -24.40
CA LYS A 45 -1.46 -14.44 -23.97
C LYS A 45 -0.27 -13.89 -24.73
N HIS A 46 -0.59 -13.30 -25.87
CA HIS A 46 0.20 -12.21 -26.46
C HIS A 46 0.42 -11.14 -25.39
N HIS A 47 1.38 -11.36 -24.50
CA HIS A 47 2.07 -10.30 -23.80
C HIS A 47 2.95 -9.64 -24.86
N GLY A 48 2.31 -8.86 -25.74
CA GLY A 48 3.04 -7.93 -26.59
C GLY A 48 4.00 -7.16 -25.69
N GLU A 49 5.23 -7.00 -26.14
CA GLU A 49 6.28 -6.20 -25.53
C GLU A 49 5.83 -4.74 -25.38
N PHE A 50 4.88 -4.47 -24.50
CA PHE A 50 4.66 -3.16 -23.94
C PHE A 50 5.84 -2.95 -23.01
N ARG A 51 6.98 -2.56 -23.60
CA ARG A 51 8.07 -1.93 -22.87
C ARG A 51 7.40 -0.88 -22.00
N HIS A 52 7.43 -1.09 -20.68
CA HIS A 52 6.98 -0.11 -19.72
C HIS A 52 7.88 1.11 -19.92
N ARG A 53 7.48 2.04 -20.80
CA ARG A 53 8.14 3.32 -21.03
C ARG A 53 8.36 3.89 -19.63
N GLN A 54 9.62 4.01 -19.22
CA GLN A 54 9.97 4.49 -17.89
C GLN A 54 9.13 5.75 -17.64
N GLY A 55 8.28 5.67 -16.62
CA GLY A 55 7.17 6.59 -16.45
C GLY A 55 7.67 8.02 -16.47
N ASP A 56 7.00 8.84 -17.28
CA ASP A 56 7.16 10.29 -17.36
C ASP A 56 7.44 10.89 -15.97
N GLU A 57 8.42 11.81 -15.88
CA GLU A 57 8.80 12.46 -14.62
C GLU A 57 7.60 13.08 -13.90
N GLY A 58 6.60 13.56 -14.65
CA GLY A 58 5.35 14.06 -14.08
C GLY A 58 4.60 12.99 -13.25
N HIS A 59 4.56 11.75 -13.74
CA HIS A 59 3.94 10.63 -13.01
C HIS A 59 4.76 10.21 -11.79
N LYS A 60 6.08 10.35 -11.84
CA LYS A 60 6.96 10.10 -10.68
C LYS A 60 6.69 11.11 -9.56
N ARG A 61 6.65 12.40 -9.88
CA ARG A 61 6.36 13.48 -8.91
C ARG A 61 5.00 13.31 -8.25
N LEU A 62 3.96 12.99 -9.03
CA LEU A 62 2.61 12.73 -8.49
C LEU A 62 2.59 11.53 -7.55
N ARG A 63 3.33 10.46 -7.88
CA ARG A 63 3.43 9.26 -7.04
C ARG A 63 4.15 9.58 -5.72
N GLU A 64 5.24 10.33 -5.76
CA GLU A 64 5.99 10.76 -4.58
C GLU A 64 5.17 11.68 -3.68
N ALA A 65 4.45 12.66 -4.26
CA ALA A 65 3.55 13.54 -3.52
C ALA A 65 2.42 12.74 -2.82
N HIS A 66 1.79 11.81 -3.52
CA HIS A 66 0.76 10.95 -2.94
C HIS A 66 1.34 10.04 -1.83
N LYS A 67 2.54 9.49 -2.04
CA LYS A 67 3.23 8.68 -1.03
C LYS A 67 3.47 9.49 0.25
N ARG A 68 3.96 10.73 0.11
CA ARG A 68 4.20 11.64 1.23
C ARG A 68 2.92 12.05 1.95
N GLN A 69 1.84 12.32 1.21
CA GLN A 69 0.53 12.58 1.80
C GLN A 69 0.05 11.40 2.66
N MET A 70 0.16 10.18 2.15
CA MET A 70 -0.24 8.97 2.90
C MET A 70 0.59 8.76 4.18
N MET A 71 1.89 9.10 4.14
CA MET A 71 2.72 9.05 5.35
C MET A 71 2.29 10.10 6.37
N ASN A 72 2.01 11.33 5.93
CA ASN A 72 1.55 12.39 6.82
C ASN A 72 0.21 12.03 7.47
N GLU A 73 -0.73 11.47 6.70
CA GLU A 73 -2.03 11.01 7.24
C GLU A 73 -1.85 9.88 8.26
N ALA A 74 -0.98 8.91 7.98
CA ALA A 74 -0.68 7.84 8.92
C ALA A 74 0.03 8.36 10.18
N ALA A 75 1.02 9.24 10.02
CA ALA A 75 1.75 9.86 11.12
C ALA A 75 0.80 10.66 12.02
N ALA A 76 -0.07 11.48 11.44
CA ALA A 76 -1.09 12.23 12.18
C ALA A 76 -2.01 11.28 12.99
N TYR A 77 -2.43 10.16 12.39
CA TYR A 77 -3.28 9.17 13.07
C TYR A 77 -2.59 8.51 14.28
N PHE A 78 -1.28 8.28 14.19
CA PHE A 78 -0.47 7.73 15.28
C PHE A 78 0.08 8.80 16.24
N GLY A 79 -0.13 10.09 15.97
CA GLY A 79 0.42 11.19 16.77
C GLY A 79 1.92 11.41 16.57
N ILE A 80 2.47 10.98 15.44
CA ILE A 80 3.88 11.16 15.10
C ILE A 80 4.08 12.55 14.47
N SER A 81 5.01 13.34 15.01
CA SER A 81 5.41 14.62 14.39
C SER A 81 6.10 14.39 13.06
N THR A 82 5.67 15.10 12.01
CA THR A 82 6.23 15.03 10.64
C THR A 82 7.21 16.16 10.33
N LYS A 83 7.31 17.17 11.21
CA LYS A 83 8.13 18.36 10.96
C LYS A 83 9.62 18.03 11.13
N GLY A 84 10.40 18.25 10.09
CA GLY A 84 11.86 18.06 10.10
C GLY A 84 12.34 16.62 10.03
N LYS A 85 11.44 15.64 9.89
CA LYS A 85 11.83 14.22 9.76
C LYS A 85 12.04 13.83 8.31
N SER A 86 13.01 12.95 8.08
CA SER A 86 13.19 12.34 6.77
C SER A 86 12.07 11.33 6.48
N GLU A 87 11.87 11.01 5.20
CA GLU A 87 10.87 10.03 4.78
C GLU A 87 11.15 8.64 5.37
N GLU A 88 12.42 8.24 5.39
CA GLU A 88 12.87 6.96 5.93
C GLU A 88 12.60 6.85 7.43
N GLN A 89 12.87 7.92 8.18
CA GLN A 89 12.56 8.00 9.61
C GLN A 89 11.05 7.86 9.86
N LEU A 90 10.22 8.59 9.11
CA LEU A 90 8.77 8.50 9.21
C LEU A 90 8.25 7.09 8.89
N ILE A 91 8.76 6.45 7.84
CA ILE A 91 8.40 5.07 7.50
C ILE A 91 8.78 4.13 8.65
N GLY A 92 9.97 4.28 9.22
CA GLY A 92 10.46 3.50 10.35
C GLY A 92 9.53 3.60 11.55
N GLU A 93 9.23 4.82 11.99
CA GLU A 93 8.33 5.08 13.13
C GLU A 93 6.92 4.55 12.89
N ILE A 94 6.36 4.78 11.70
CA ILE A 94 5.05 4.25 11.32
C ILE A 94 5.07 2.72 11.34
N ARG A 95 6.14 2.08 10.84
CA ARG A 95 6.28 0.62 10.87
C ARG A 95 6.35 0.11 12.32
N SER A 96 7.10 0.76 13.19
CA SER A 96 7.14 0.42 14.62
C SER A 96 5.75 0.55 15.26
N MET A 97 4.99 1.60 14.95
CA MET A 97 3.65 1.78 15.48
C MET A 97 2.65 0.74 14.97
N LYS A 98 2.79 0.30 13.71
CA LYS A 98 1.98 -0.82 13.17
C LYS A 98 2.17 -2.09 13.96
N THR A 99 3.42 -2.42 14.33
CA THR A 99 3.72 -3.62 15.11
C THR A 99 3.27 -3.47 16.57
N LYS A 100 3.43 -2.28 17.16
CA LYS A 100 3.03 -2.01 18.55
C LYS A 100 1.52 -1.92 18.73
N GLN A 101 0.79 -1.41 17.73
CA GLN A 101 -0.65 -1.13 17.81
C GLN A 101 -1.39 -1.62 16.54
N PRO A 102 -1.50 -2.94 16.34
CA PRO A 102 -2.12 -3.51 15.15
C PRO A 102 -3.62 -3.17 15.03
N GLU A 103 -4.33 -3.05 16.15
CA GLU A 103 -5.75 -2.69 16.18
C GLU A 103 -5.99 -1.26 15.68
N LYS A 104 -5.18 -0.30 16.17
CA LYS A 104 -5.22 1.08 15.72
C LYS A 104 -4.90 1.19 14.22
N TRP A 105 -3.94 0.39 13.73
CA TRP A 105 -3.66 0.29 12.29
C TRP A 105 -4.82 -0.29 11.49
N ALA A 106 -5.55 -1.28 12.02
CA ALA A 106 -6.73 -1.85 11.37
C ALA A 106 -7.86 -0.83 11.23
N LEU A 107 -8.12 -0.05 12.30
CA LEU A 107 -9.08 1.06 12.26
C LEU A 107 -8.68 2.12 11.23
N PHE A 108 -7.41 2.54 11.21
CA PHE A 108 -6.91 3.48 10.19
C PHE A 108 -7.18 2.98 8.77
N LYS A 109 -6.88 1.71 8.48
CA LYS A 109 -7.15 1.12 7.15
C LYS A 109 -8.63 1.12 6.81
N LYS A 110 -9.51 0.85 7.78
CA LYS A 110 -10.96 0.88 7.60
C LYS A 110 -11.42 2.30 7.25
N ASP A 111 -10.95 3.31 7.98
CA ASP A 111 -11.27 4.71 7.72
C ASP A 111 -10.75 5.18 6.36
N MET A 112 -9.52 4.82 6.00
CA MET A 112 -8.96 5.14 4.68
C MET A 112 -9.74 4.47 3.54
N ARG A 113 -10.18 3.22 3.75
CA ARG A 113 -11.03 2.53 2.79
C ARG A 113 -12.38 3.20 2.66
N ALA A 114 -13.00 3.61 3.76
CA ALA A 114 -14.27 4.35 3.76
C ALA A 114 -14.13 5.70 3.02
N LYS A 115 -13.06 6.47 3.27
CA LYS A 115 -12.77 7.72 2.54
C LYS A 115 -12.59 7.48 1.05
N ARG A 116 -11.87 6.42 0.66
CA ARG A 116 -11.69 6.05 -0.76
C ARG A 116 -13.02 5.67 -1.41
N LEU A 117 -13.85 4.91 -0.71
CA LEU A 117 -15.19 4.55 -1.17
C LEU A 117 -16.10 5.76 -1.33
N ALA A 118 -16.08 6.69 -0.37
CA ALA A 118 -16.84 7.93 -0.45
C ALA A 118 -16.41 8.77 -1.68
N LYS A 119 -15.10 8.90 -1.93
CA LYS A 119 -14.58 9.55 -3.14
C LYS A 119 -15.02 8.85 -4.42
N LEU A 120 -15.02 7.51 -4.43
CA LEU A 120 -15.46 6.73 -5.58
C LEU A 120 -16.96 6.92 -5.85
N LYS A 121 -17.80 6.93 -4.80
CA LYS A 121 -19.23 7.21 -4.92
C LYS A 121 -19.49 8.63 -5.42
N ALA A 122 -18.80 9.63 -4.85
CA ALA A 122 -18.91 11.01 -5.31
C ALA A 122 -18.52 11.14 -6.79
N PHE A 123 -17.44 10.46 -7.19
CA PHE A 123 -17.02 10.44 -8.59
C PHE A 123 -18.04 9.75 -9.49
N ALA A 124 -18.55 8.58 -9.11
CA ALA A 124 -19.58 7.87 -9.86
C ALA A 124 -20.88 8.68 -9.99
N ALA A 125 -21.32 9.35 -8.93
CA ALA A 125 -22.45 10.25 -8.94
C ALA A 125 -22.23 11.44 -9.90
N ALA A 126 -21.01 12.01 -9.94
CA ALA A 126 -20.65 13.06 -10.90
C ALA A 126 -20.68 12.60 -12.36
N GLN A 127 -20.56 11.29 -12.62
CA GLN A 127 -20.72 10.70 -13.95
C GLN A 127 -22.17 10.29 -14.26
N GLY A 128 -23.11 10.52 -13.34
CA GLY A 128 -24.52 10.14 -13.49
C GLY A 128 -24.83 8.68 -13.17
N ILE A 129 -23.92 7.94 -12.53
CA ILE A 129 -24.16 6.57 -12.08
C ILE A 129 -24.94 6.61 -10.75
N LYS A 130 -26.00 5.81 -10.63
CA LYS A 130 -26.72 5.62 -9.35
C LYS A 130 -25.80 4.86 -8.38
N THR A 131 -25.51 5.45 -7.21
CA THR A 131 -24.52 4.88 -6.26
C THR A 131 -25.14 4.21 -5.03
N GLU A 132 -26.47 4.22 -4.93
CA GLU A 132 -27.22 3.57 -3.86
C GLU A 132 -27.23 2.05 -4.08
N GLY A 133 -26.87 1.29 -3.04
CA GLY A 133 -26.83 -0.17 -3.07
C GLY A 133 -25.63 -0.80 -3.80
N MET A 134 -24.79 -0.03 -4.49
CA MET A 134 -23.62 -0.57 -5.20
C MET A 134 -22.39 -0.75 -4.31
N ASP A 135 -21.69 -1.87 -4.49
CA ASP A 135 -20.40 -2.16 -3.84
C ASP A 135 -19.21 -1.50 -4.57
N GLU A 136 -18.05 -1.41 -3.90
CA GLU A 136 -16.80 -0.84 -4.41
C GLU A 136 -16.42 -1.40 -5.79
N ARG A 137 -16.58 -2.72 -5.97
CA ARG A 137 -16.24 -3.41 -7.22
C ARG A 137 -17.16 -3.01 -8.36
N GLN A 138 -18.46 -3.02 -8.11
CA GLN A 138 -19.48 -2.66 -9.10
C GLN A 138 -19.31 -1.21 -9.58
N LEU A 139 -19.08 -0.27 -8.65
CA LEU A 139 -18.81 1.13 -9.00
C LEU A 139 -17.58 1.27 -9.91
N ARG A 140 -16.51 0.51 -9.65
CA ARG A 140 -15.31 0.53 -10.51
C ARG A 140 -15.57 -0.05 -11.89
N GLU A 141 -16.37 -1.10 -11.98
CA GLU A 141 -16.72 -1.74 -13.25
C GLU A 141 -17.56 -0.80 -14.11
N GLU A 142 -18.59 -0.17 -13.55
CA GLU A 142 -19.42 0.81 -14.26
C GLU A 142 -18.60 2.03 -14.72
N LEU A 143 -17.74 2.57 -13.84
CA LEU A 143 -16.82 3.63 -14.23
C LEU A 143 -15.84 3.20 -15.33
N ARG A 144 -15.38 1.94 -15.31
CA ARG A 144 -14.50 1.40 -16.35
C ARG A 144 -15.25 1.22 -17.67
N LYS A 145 -16.53 0.82 -17.64
CA LYS A 145 -17.39 0.76 -18.84
C LYS A 145 -17.55 2.16 -19.44
N LEU A 146 -17.92 3.16 -18.65
CA LEU A 146 -18.00 4.56 -19.11
C LEU A 146 -16.68 5.07 -19.70
N HIS A 147 -15.54 4.68 -19.11
CA HIS A 147 -14.23 5.02 -19.64
C HIS A 147 -13.96 4.40 -21.02
N ARG A 148 -14.31 3.12 -21.19
CA ARG A 148 -14.19 2.41 -22.49
C ARG A 148 -15.11 3.02 -23.54
N GLU A 149 -16.28 3.49 -23.14
CA GLU A 149 -17.23 4.20 -24.01
C GLU A 149 -16.79 5.64 -24.33
N GLY A 150 -15.70 6.15 -23.73
CA GLY A 150 -15.21 7.52 -23.94
C GLY A 150 -16.07 8.60 -23.29
N LYS A 151 -17.08 8.23 -22.51
CA LYS A 151 -18.03 9.16 -21.86
C LYS A 151 -17.59 9.62 -20.47
N LEU A 152 -16.50 9.04 -19.95
CA LEU A 152 -15.99 9.40 -18.63
C LEU A 152 -15.38 10.80 -18.66
N LYS A 153 -16.02 11.75 -17.98
CA LYS A 153 -15.43 13.06 -17.71
C LYS A 153 -14.32 12.88 -16.69
N GLN A 154 -13.08 13.10 -17.11
CA GLN A 154 -11.97 13.06 -16.16
C GLN A 154 -12.17 14.16 -15.11
N PRO A 155 -11.97 13.84 -13.82
CA PRO A 155 -11.99 14.88 -12.82
C PRO A 155 -10.84 15.83 -13.14
N VAL A 156 -11.15 17.12 -13.28
CA VAL A 156 -10.14 18.14 -13.57
C VAL A 156 -9.18 18.14 -12.39
N HIS A 157 -8.00 17.53 -12.55
CA HIS A 157 -6.95 17.68 -11.57
C HIS A 157 -6.58 19.16 -11.61
N PRO A 158 -6.53 19.87 -10.47
CA PRO A 158 -5.97 21.20 -10.47
C PRO A 158 -4.51 21.03 -10.91
N THR A 159 -4.24 21.32 -12.18
CA THR A 159 -2.89 21.58 -12.66
C THR A 159 -2.38 22.67 -11.74
N ALA A 160 -1.37 22.35 -10.92
CA ALA A 160 -0.79 23.32 -10.02
C ALA A 160 -0.55 24.62 -10.81
N PRO A 161 -1.00 25.79 -10.31
CA PRO A 161 -0.77 27.03 -11.01
C PRO A 161 0.73 27.13 -11.29
N ALA A 162 1.06 27.38 -12.56
CA ALA A 162 2.43 27.53 -13.00
C ALA A 162 3.14 28.53 -12.08
N ALA A 163 4.08 28.04 -11.27
CA ALA A 163 5.01 28.88 -10.55
C ALA A 163 5.98 29.47 -11.59
N SER A 164 5.64 30.65 -12.13
CA SER A 164 6.46 31.61 -12.89
C SER A 164 5.45 32.50 -13.64
N MET A 165 5.26 33.78 -13.33
CA MET A 165 6.25 34.84 -13.42
C MET A 165 5.95 35.92 -12.36
N ALA A 166 6.84 36.06 -11.39
CA ALA A 166 7.06 37.34 -10.74
C ALA A 166 8.45 37.82 -11.16
N PRO A 167 8.58 38.83 -12.05
CA PRO A 167 9.79 39.60 -12.10
C PRO A 167 9.75 40.65 -10.99
N ALA A 168 10.81 40.64 -10.20
CA ALA A 168 11.14 41.63 -9.20
C ALA A 168 11.10 43.05 -9.78
N ALA A 169 10.53 43.99 -9.02
CA ALA A 169 10.89 45.39 -9.12
C ALA A 169 11.05 45.92 -7.70
N SER A 170 12.27 45.81 -7.19
CA SER A 170 12.78 46.66 -6.12
C SER A 170 12.62 48.11 -6.56
N THR A 171 11.76 48.87 -5.89
CA THR A 171 11.85 50.33 -5.88
C THR A 171 12.55 50.71 -4.58
N VAL A 172 13.82 51.04 -4.73
CA VAL A 172 14.68 51.65 -3.72
C VAL A 172 14.14 53.07 -3.47
N PRO A 173 13.88 53.50 -2.21
CA PRO A 173 13.65 54.89 -1.92
C PRO A 173 14.99 55.64 -1.98
N GLU A 174 15.22 56.37 -3.07
CA GLU A 174 16.33 57.30 -3.20
C GLU A 174 16.03 58.53 -2.33
N ALA A 175 16.65 58.53 -1.14
CA ALA A 175 16.84 59.74 -0.37
C ALA A 175 17.87 60.59 -1.10
N ASN A 176 17.47 61.77 -1.59
CA ASN A 176 18.43 62.83 -1.86
C ASN A 176 17.97 64.14 -1.23
N SER A 177 18.92 64.71 -0.51
CA SER A 177 18.83 65.82 0.41
C SER A 177 18.92 67.16 -0.32
N GLN A 178 18.09 68.10 0.17
CA GLN A 178 18.41 69.52 0.43
C GLN A 178 18.60 70.50 -0.75
N PRO A 179 18.56 71.82 -0.48
CA PRO A 179 18.06 72.55 0.70
C PRO A 179 16.68 73.20 0.49
#